data_AF-A0A520EI84-F1
#
_entry.id   AF-A0A520EI84-F1
#
_cell.length_a   1.000
_cell.length_b   1.000
_cell.length_c   1.000
_cell.angle_alpha   90.00
_cell.angle_beta   90.00
_cell.angle_gamma   90.00
#
_symmetry.space_group_name_H-M   'P 1'
#
loop_
_entity.id
_entity.type
_entity.pdbx_description
1 polymer ?
#
loop_
_entity_poly.entity_id
_entity_poly.type
_entity_poly.pdbx_seq_one_letter_code
_entity_poly.pdbx_strand_id
1 'polypeptide(L)'
;MSSFKKIASALFAALVLANCSSETTLTNSVISNENYEAQSRKELGGEVYENFKIAPNIPKSKVEKVSTKLTYLMNDDEAHQSPWSGKMLLMMDDMPQKNVHNVVFRDGGALDDSAIFYLQGDTVADKIGAQKSYLAEGVKEVQSNNPRVFSKIIEWTFDNYPAKKRYLQIYTHGGGAFGIGTDSHQTDLKGNILDKSQQVSMITPQKFSEALKQGLKGRKLDVLYFRACLMGNVEALYDLRGVVDYAIASEDVSYSKENSNIVMTQLFEDLTSKNTEPRDIAYKMAIQGNGKKGASDGYTTIAAFDISKVDELKTALNKLSLALKAAMPNESKEILAAYDAVPTTMLIHDLFNIV
;
A
#
# COMPACT_ATOMS: atom_id res chain seq x y z
N MET A 1 -22.95 -3.95 35.23
CA MET A 1 -23.14 -2.98 34.13
C MET A 1 -21.90 -2.09 33.93
N SER A 2 -20.69 -2.64 33.76
CA SER A 2 -19.47 -1.81 33.59
C SER A 2 -18.40 -2.37 32.64
N SER A 3 -18.75 -3.22 31.67
CA SER A 3 -17.72 -3.87 30.82
C SER A 3 -18.00 -3.91 29.32
N PHE A 4 -18.97 -3.16 28.81
CA PHE A 4 -19.26 -3.06 27.36
C PHE A 4 -18.94 -1.67 26.78
N LYS A 5 -17.82 -1.08 27.18
CA LYS A 5 -17.29 0.13 26.56
C LYS A 5 -15.96 -0.20 25.92
N LYS A 6 -16.00 -0.49 24.61
CA LYS A 6 -15.01 -0.17 23.57
C LYS A 6 -15.23 -1.13 22.40
N ILE A 7 -15.01 -0.60 21.19
CA ILE A 7 -15.04 -1.22 19.85
C ILE A 7 -16.38 -1.02 19.13
N ALA A 8 -16.41 -0.03 18.22
CA ALA A 8 -16.92 -0.19 16.86
C ALA A 8 -16.78 1.11 16.07
N SER A 9 -16.08 1.05 14.95
CA SER A 9 -16.27 1.94 13.79
C SER A 9 -15.98 1.12 12.53
N ALA A 10 -16.65 1.47 11.42
CA ALA A 10 -16.61 0.90 10.06
C ALA A 10 -17.67 -0.14 9.61
N LEU A 11 -18.46 -0.78 10.49
CA LEU A 11 -19.23 -1.98 10.05
C LEU A 11 -20.61 -1.73 9.40
N PHE A 12 -21.23 -0.56 9.56
CA PHE A 12 -22.67 -0.39 9.23
C PHE A 12 -22.98 0.14 7.83
N ALA A 13 -22.02 0.76 7.13
CA ALA A 13 -22.24 1.24 5.77
C ALA A 13 -22.58 0.11 4.78
N ALA A 14 -22.10 -1.11 5.06
CA ALA A 14 -22.38 -2.30 4.23
C ALA A 14 -23.75 -2.94 4.52
N LEU A 15 -24.31 -2.81 5.73
CA LEU A 15 -25.57 -3.49 6.09
C LEU A 15 -26.82 -2.82 5.49
N VAL A 16 -26.77 -1.51 5.23
CA VAL A 16 -27.92 -0.79 4.65
C VAL A 16 -28.10 -1.11 3.16
N LEU A 17 -27.01 -1.45 2.45
CA LEU A 17 -27.06 -1.84 1.02
C LEU A 17 -27.47 -3.32 0.81
N ALA A 18 -27.27 -4.18 1.80
CA ALA A 18 -27.58 -5.61 1.70
C ALA A 18 -29.09 -5.94 1.81
N ASN A 19 -29.95 -4.98 2.15
CA ASN A 19 -31.40 -5.19 2.20
C ASN A 19 -32.10 -5.08 0.84
N CYS A 20 -31.34 -4.91 -0.27
CA CYS A 20 -31.89 -4.82 -1.63
C CYS A 20 -31.40 -5.90 -2.61
N SER A 21 -30.61 -6.90 -2.20
CA SER A 21 -30.20 -7.98 -3.11
C SER A 21 -30.62 -9.36 -2.59
N SER A 22 -31.30 -10.10 -3.46
CA SER A 22 -31.76 -11.46 -3.24
C SER A 22 -30.61 -12.45 -3.01
N GLU A 23 -30.91 -13.47 -2.21
CA GLU A 23 -30.01 -14.58 -1.86
C GLU A 23 -29.33 -15.18 -3.09
N THR A 24 -28.01 -15.05 -3.15
CA THR A 24 -27.16 -15.85 -4.03
C THR A 24 -26.33 -16.78 -3.14
N THR A 25 -26.66 -18.05 -3.18
CA THR A 25 -25.85 -19.14 -2.62
C THR A 25 -24.48 -19.15 -3.28
N LEU A 26 -23.45 -18.70 -2.56
CA LEU A 26 -22.05 -18.82 -2.97
C LEU A 26 -21.65 -20.30 -2.89
N THR A 27 -21.55 -20.93 -4.07
CA THR A 27 -20.93 -22.25 -4.21
C THR A 27 -19.42 -22.06 -4.26
N ASN A 28 -18.69 -22.67 -3.31
CA ASN A 28 -17.23 -22.72 -3.35
C ASN A 28 -16.81 -23.71 -4.45
N SER A 29 -16.64 -23.24 -5.67
CA SER A 29 -15.93 -24.01 -6.70
C SER A 29 -14.42 -23.94 -6.41
N VAL A 30 -13.81 -25.12 -6.24
CA VAL A 30 -12.35 -25.24 -6.17
C VAL A 30 -11.81 -25.05 -7.58
N ILE A 31 -11.40 -23.84 -7.92
CA ILE A 31 -10.68 -23.54 -9.16
C ILE A 31 -9.24 -24.03 -8.98
N SER A 32 -8.74 -24.86 -9.90
CA SER A 32 -7.36 -25.33 -9.89
C SER A 32 -6.36 -24.16 -10.01
N ASN A 33 -5.18 -24.28 -9.37
CA ASN A 33 -4.17 -23.22 -9.35
C ASN A 33 -3.78 -22.71 -10.76
N GLU A 34 -3.70 -23.59 -11.77
CA GLU A 34 -3.35 -23.19 -13.14
C GLU A 34 -4.45 -22.34 -13.81
N ASN A 35 -5.71 -22.64 -13.56
CA ASN A 35 -6.85 -21.86 -14.05
C ASN A 35 -6.97 -20.53 -13.31
N TYR A 36 -6.67 -20.50 -12.01
CA TYR A 36 -6.60 -19.27 -11.21
C TYR A 36 -5.46 -18.36 -11.67
N GLU A 37 -4.29 -18.91 -12.00
CA GLU A 37 -3.19 -18.13 -12.58
C GLU A 37 -3.50 -17.57 -13.97
N ALA A 38 -4.13 -18.35 -14.85
CA ALA A 38 -4.53 -17.89 -16.17
C ALA A 38 -5.62 -16.81 -16.10
N GLN A 39 -6.59 -16.98 -15.20
CA GLN A 39 -7.68 -16.03 -14.98
C GLN A 39 -7.19 -14.75 -14.30
N SER A 40 -6.37 -14.85 -13.25
CA SER A 40 -5.75 -13.67 -12.60
C SER A 40 -4.79 -12.93 -13.53
N ARG A 41 -4.09 -13.62 -14.47
CA ARG A 41 -3.31 -12.95 -15.53
C ARG A 41 -4.18 -12.08 -16.44
N LYS A 42 -5.45 -12.40 -16.62
CA LYS A 42 -6.44 -11.65 -17.39
C LYS A 42 -7.13 -10.55 -16.55
N GLU A 43 -7.31 -10.78 -15.25
CA GLU A 43 -8.01 -9.88 -14.31
C GLU A 43 -7.15 -8.73 -13.76
N LEU A 44 -5.81 -8.85 -13.76
CA LEU A 44 -4.84 -7.82 -13.33
C LEU A 44 -4.72 -6.58 -14.25
N GLY A 45 -5.71 -6.32 -15.10
CA GLY A 45 -5.88 -5.01 -15.74
C GLY A 45 -4.99 -4.78 -16.96
N GLY A 46 -5.54 -5.10 -18.14
CA GLY A 46 -5.24 -4.44 -19.40
C GLY A 46 -4.43 -5.27 -20.39
N GLU A 47 -5.01 -5.53 -21.58
CA GLU A 47 -4.29 -6.00 -22.78
C GLU A 47 -3.01 -5.19 -23.04
N VAL A 48 -3.00 -3.91 -22.63
CA VAL A 48 -1.90 -2.95 -22.75
C VAL A 48 -0.55 -3.48 -22.25
N TYR A 49 -0.54 -4.12 -21.07
CA TYR A 49 0.70 -4.58 -20.42
C TYR A 49 0.88 -6.11 -20.46
N GLU A 50 0.07 -6.83 -21.23
CA GLU A 50 0.12 -8.30 -21.28
C GLU A 50 1.52 -8.82 -21.65
N ASN A 51 2.15 -8.17 -22.61
CA ASN A 51 3.49 -8.52 -23.12
C ASN A 51 4.63 -7.73 -22.44
N PHE A 52 4.34 -7.00 -21.36
CA PHE A 52 5.35 -6.22 -20.68
C PHE A 52 6.44 -7.11 -20.06
N LYS A 53 7.67 -6.91 -20.53
CA LYS A 53 8.87 -7.58 -20.03
C LYS A 53 9.80 -6.54 -19.43
N ILE A 54 9.81 -6.48 -18.11
CA ILE A 54 10.73 -5.64 -17.35
C ILE A 54 12.18 -6.12 -17.51
N ALA A 55 13.06 -5.21 -17.92
CA ALA A 55 14.48 -5.45 -18.16
C ALA A 55 15.33 -4.17 -17.96
N PRO A 56 15.28 -3.52 -16.77
CA PRO A 56 16.10 -2.35 -16.50
C PRO A 56 17.60 -2.71 -16.55
N ASN A 57 18.39 -1.79 -17.07
CA ASN A 57 19.83 -1.89 -17.18
C ASN A 57 20.53 -1.27 -15.96
N ILE A 58 20.33 -1.89 -14.79
CA ILE A 58 21.07 -1.58 -13.56
C ILE A 58 21.70 -2.87 -12.99
N PRO A 59 22.79 -2.78 -12.21
CA PRO A 59 23.49 -3.95 -11.71
C PRO A 59 22.63 -4.85 -10.83
N LYS A 60 22.52 -6.10 -11.27
CA LYS A 60 21.88 -7.17 -10.52
C LYS A 60 22.90 -7.77 -9.54
N SER A 61 22.43 -8.28 -8.42
CA SER A 61 23.28 -8.99 -7.46
C SER A 61 22.76 -10.40 -7.23
N LYS A 62 23.66 -11.38 -7.22
CA LYS A 62 23.32 -12.74 -6.74
C LYS A 62 23.85 -13.01 -5.34
N VAL A 63 24.57 -12.06 -4.75
CA VAL A 63 25.00 -12.13 -3.34
C VAL A 63 23.78 -11.93 -2.46
N GLU A 64 23.51 -12.88 -1.57
CA GLU A 64 22.43 -12.76 -0.60
C GLU A 64 22.79 -11.72 0.47
N LYS A 65 21.89 -10.76 0.70
CA LYS A 65 21.99 -9.73 1.74
C LYS A 65 21.01 -9.96 2.89
N VAL A 66 21.12 -9.18 3.98
CA VAL A 66 20.18 -9.33 5.10
C VAL A 66 18.75 -8.95 4.73
N SER A 67 18.57 -7.93 3.89
CA SER A 67 17.28 -7.58 3.35
C SER A 67 17.35 -7.01 1.94
N THR A 68 16.24 -7.15 1.21
CA THR A 68 15.94 -6.41 -0.01
C THR A 68 14.74 -5.52 0.28
N LYS A 69 14.90 -4.21 0.10
CA LYS A 69 13.82 -3.22 0.18
C LYS A 69 13.49 -2.73 -1.22
N LEU A 70 12.20 -2.79 -1.57
CA LEU A 70 11.64 -2.09 -2.72
C LEU A 70 10.86 -0.87 -2.21
N THR A 71 11.20 0.32 -2.68
CA THR A 71 10.34 1.50 -2.55
C THR A 71 9.61 1.71 -3.87
N TYR A 72 8.29 1.67 -3.87
CA TYR A 72 7.43 1.88 -5.03
C TYR A 72 6.74 3.23 -4.93
N LEU A 73 7.14 4.17 -5.77
CA LEU A 73 6.73 5.56 -5.77
C LEU A 73 5.77 5.79 -6.97
N MET A 74 4.45 5.73 -6.74
CA MET A 74 3.40 6.07 -7.74
C MET A 74 3.05 7.55 -7.53
N ASN A 75 3.83 8.44 -8.14
CA ASN A 75 3.78 9.87 -7.85
C ASN A 75 3.57 10.73 -9.10
N ASP A 76 3.14 10.12 -10.20
CA ASP A 76 2.56 10.84 -11.30
C ASP A 76 1.13 11.30 -10.95
N ASP A 77 1.01 12.38 -10.19
CA ASP A 77 -0.27 12.96 -9.80
C ASP A 77 -0.13 14.49 -9.64
N GLU A 78 -1.25 15.20 -9.61
CA GLU A 78 -1.32 16.66 -9.60
C GLU A 78 -0.69 17.27 -8.34
N ALA A 79 0.51 17.80 -8.56
CA ALA A 79 1.23 18.84 -7.82
C ALA A 79 1.86 18.50 -6.45
N HIS A 80 1.29 17.64 -5.60
CA HIS A 80 1.82 17.49 -4.24
C HIS A 80 2.75 16.30 -3.99
N GLN A 81 2.72 15.20 -4.73
CA GLN A 81 3.57 14.04 -4.38
C GLN A 81 4.88 13.98 -5.17
N SER A 82 4.85 14.39 -6.44
CA SER A 82 6.01 14.31 -7.35
C SER A 82 7.27 15.04 -6.84
N PRO A 83 7.20 16.29 -6.32
CA PRO A 83 8.40 16.96 -5.80
C PRO A 83 9.00 16.26 -4.57
N TRP A 84 8.14 15.70 -3.71
CA TRP A 84 8.59 15.00 -2.50
C TRP A 84 9.13 13.62 -2.81
N SER A 85 8.66 12.94 -3.86
CA SER A 85 9.22 11.65 -4.28
C SER A 85 10.68 11.80 -4.74
N GLY A 86 11.01 12.91 -5.43
CA GLY A 86 12.39 13.27 -5.76
C GLY A 86 13.25 13.53 -4.52
N LYS A 87 12.74 14.31 -3.55
CA LYS A 87 13.44 14.54 -2.26
C LYS A 87 13.63 13.26 -1.44
N MET A 88 12.63 12.38 -1.43
CA MET A 88 12.73 11.08 -0.77
C MET A 88 13.78 10.20 -1.44
N LEU A 89 13.85 10.21 -2.77
CA LEU A 89 14.89 9.49 -3.51
C LEU A 89 16.29 10.01 -3.18
N LEU A 90 16.50 11.33 -3.19
CA LEU A 90 17.76 11.95 -2.76
C LEU A 90 18.14 11.52 -1.33
N MET A 91 17.20 11.64 -0.39
CA MET A 91 17.43 11.22 1.00
C MET A 91 17.78 9.74 1.11
N MET A 92 17.10 8.86 0.34
CA MET A 92 17.39 7.43 0.38
C MET A 92 18.77 7.12 -0.20
N ASP A 93 19.20 7.86 -1.22
CA ASP A 93 20.52 7.70 -1.85
C ASP A 93 21.65 8.17 -0.93
N ASP A 94 21.44 9.24 -0.15
CA ASP A 94 22.40 9.73 0.86
C ASP A 94 22.56 8.78 2.07
N MET A 95 21.66 7.81 2.24
CA MET A 95 21.72 6.88 3.36
C MET A 95 22.72 5.74 3.16
N PRO A 96 23.36 5.26 4.25
CA PRO A 96 24.30 4.16 4.17
C PRO A 96 23.59 2.84 3.84
N GLN A 97 23.91 2.24 2.68
CA GLN A 97 23.30 1.00 2.19
C GLN A 97 23.99 -0.28 2.74
N LYS A 98 24.17 -0.34 4.06
CA LYS A 98 24.97 -1.40 4.73
C LYS A 98 24.28 -2.76 4.63
N ASN A 99 24.82 -3.65 3.80
CA ASN A 99 24.35 -5.03 3.65
C ASN A 99 22.85 -5.16 3.30
N VAL A 100 22.27 -4.15 2.64
CA VAL A 100 20.89 -4.19 2.11
C VAL A 100 20.90 -3.99 0.60
N HIS A 101 19.98 -4.65 -0.11
CA HIS A 101 19.63 -4.27 -1.48
C HIS A 101 18.50 -3.27 -1.42
N ASN A 102 18.73 -2.05 -1.91
CA ASN A 102 17.72 -1.01 -1.90
C ASN A 102 17.40 -0.62 -3.34
N VAL A 103 16.19 -0.94 -3.75
CA VAL A 103 15.68 -0.72 -5.10
C VAL A 103 14.53 0.26 -5.00
N VAL A 104 14.53 1.27 -5.86
CA VAL A 104 13.44 2.24 -5.93
C VAL A 104 12.86 2.20 -7.33
N PHE A 105 11.56 1.97 -7.45
CA PHE A 105 10.82 2.32 -8.65
C PHE A 105 10.17 3.69 -8.40
N ARG A 106 10.35 4.61 -9.34
CA ARG A 106 9.72 5.94 -9.32
C ARG A 106 9.08 6.23 -10.65
N ASP A 107 7.79 6.51 -10.58
CA ASP A 107 7.00 7.19 -11.58
C ASP A 107 6.64 8.57 -11.02
N GLY A 108 7.05 9.64 -11.69
CA GLY A 108 6.92 11.01 -11.24
C GLY A 108 5.99 11.82 -12.13
N GLY A 109 5.78 13.09 -11.75
CA GLY A 109 4.75 13.94 -12.36
C GLY A 109 4.97 14.38 -13.81
N ALA A 110 5.89 13.77 -14.57
CA ALA A 110 6.20 14.16 -15.94
C ALA A 110 6.40 12.92 -16.80
N LEU A 111 5.93 12.99 -18.05
CA LEU A 111 6.18 11.97 -19.06
C LEU A 111 7.68 11.63 -19.21
N ASP A 112 7.94 10.37 -19.48
CA ASP A 112 9.27 9.76 -19.66
C ASP A 112 10.15 9.79 -18.39
N ASP A 113 9.55 9.85 -17.20
CA ASP A 113 10.30 9.93 -15.93
C ASP A 113 10.25 8.66 -15.06
N SER A 114 9.46 7.66 -15.49
CA SER A 114 9.36 6.33 -14.90
C SER A 114 10.68 5.55 -14.97
N ALA A 115 11.24 5.19 -13.81
CA ALA A 115 12.55 4.54 -13.73
C ALA A 115 12.76 3.68 -12.48
N ILE A 116 13.73 2.78 -12.57
CA ILE A 116 14.23 1.96 -11.48
C ILE A 116 15.65 2.39 -11.11
N PHE A 117 15.91 2.50 -9.82
CA PHE A 117 17.17 2.89 -9.22
C PHE A 117 17.68 1.78 -8.31
N TYR A 118 18.99 1.56 -8.31
CA TYR A 118 19.66 0.74 -7.29
C TYR A 118 20.55 1.65 -6.45
N LEU A 119 20.19 1.80 -5.17
CA LEU A 119 20.89 2.72 -4.27
C LEU A 119 22.12 2.01 -3.71
N GLN A 120 23.27 2.68 -3.80
CA GLN A 120 24.54 2.17 -3.28
C GLN A 120 25.07 3.01 -2.12
N GLY A 121 24.42 4.13 -1.81
CA GLY A 121 24.89 5.13 -0.87
C GLY A 121 25.79 6.12 -1.62
N ASP A 122 25.42 7.39 -1.62
CA ASP A 122 26.26 8.48 -2.12
C ASP A 122 26.85 9.30 -0.96
N THR A 123 27.93 10.01 -1.25
CA THR A 123 28.58 11.03 -0.41
C THR A 123 28.36 12.45 -0.95
N VAL A 124 27.75 12.61 -2.12
CA VAL A 124 27.46 13.91 -2.73
C VAL A 124 26.03 14.32 -2.42
N ALA A 125 25.88 15.17 -1.39
CA ALA A 125 24.60 15.72 -1.00
C ALA A 125 23.87 16.37 -2.20
N ASP A 126 22.54 16.22 -2.20
CA ASP A 126 21.61 16.84 -3.16
C ASP A 126 21.78 16.41 -4.63
N LYS A 127 22.42 15.27 -4.89
CA LYS A 127 22.47 14.64 -6.22
C LYS A 127 22.17 13.15 -6.12
N ILE A 128 21.44 12.63 -7.10
CA ILE A 128 21.22 11.18 -7.22
C ILE A 128 22.47 10.60 -7.90
N GLY A 129 23.32 9.94 -7.11
CA GLY A 129 24.45 9.13 -7.56
C GLY A 129 24.06 7.69 -7.87
N ALA A 130 22.86 7.26 -7.47
CA ALA A 130 22.34 5.93 -7.77
C ALA A 130 22.32 5.62 -9.27
N GLN A 131 22.61 4.35 -9.59
CA GLN A 131 22.43 3.85 -10.95
C GLN A 131 20.94 3.78 -11.28
N LYS A 132 20.56 4.39 -12.40
CA LYS A 132 19.19 4.51 -12.90
C LYS A 132 19.04 3.79 -14.23
N SER A 133 17.89 3.17 -14.47
CA SER A 133 17.46 2.75 -15.81
C SER A 133 15.95 2.88 -15.98
N TYR A 134 15.51 3.03 -17.22
CA TYR A 134 14.11 2.82 -17.60
C TYR A 134 13.70 1.35 -17.38
N LEU A 135 12.40 1.06 -17.44
CA LEU A 135 11.90 -0.27 -17.08
C LEU A 135 12.26 -1.34 -18.13
N ALA A 136 12.36 -0.94 -19.40
CA ALA A 136 12.83 -1.76 -20.50
C ALA A 136 13.27 -0.86 -21.67
N GLU A 137 13.81 -1.44 -22.73
CA GLU A 137 14.12 -0.71 -23.96
C GLU A 137 12.87 -0.01 -24.51
N GLY A 138 12.92 1.32 -24.60
CA GLY A 138 11.81 2.15 -25.10
C GLY A 138 10.67 2.41 -24.11
N VAL A 139 10.63 1.73 -22.94
CA VAL A 139 9.56 1.90 -21.93
C VAL A 139 9.99 2.91 -20.89
N LYS A 140 9.76 4.19 -21.18
CA LYS A 140 10.16 5.34 -20.35
C LYS A 140 9.04 5.90 -19.49
N GLU A 141 7.79 5.62 -19.87
CA GLU A 141 6.60 5.95 -19.10
C GLU A 141 5.75 4.70 -18.91
N VAL A 142 5.06 4.59 -17.78
CA VAL A 142 4.09 3.53 -17.53
C VAL A 142 2.93 4.03 -16.70
N GLN A 143 1.79 3.35 -16.81
CA GLN A 143 0.71 3.43 -15.84
C GLN A 143 1.17 2.74 -14.53
N SER A 144 1.73 3.48 -13.57
CA SER A 144 2.33 2.95 -12.34
C SER A 144 1.31 2.33 -11.39
N ASN A 145 0.03 2.73 -11.49
CA ASN A 145 -1.11 2.12 -10.83
C ASN A 145 -1.73 0.95 -11.65
N ASN A 146 -1.02 0.42 -12.65
CA ASN A 146 -1.41 -0.82 -13.33
C ASN A 146 -0.95 -2.06 -12.53
N PRO A 147 -1.83 -3.01 -12.18
CA PRO A 147 -1.45 -4.17 -11.38
C PRO A 147 -0.42 -5.08 -12.05
N ARG A 148 -0.38 -5.17 -13.39
CA ARG A 148 0.65 -5.93 -14.12
C ARG A 148 2.02 -5.27 -14.03
N VAL A 149 2.09 -3.94 -14.16
CA VAL A 149 3.34 -3.17 -14.00
C VAL A 149 3.88 -3.37 -12.58
N PHE A 150 3.02 -3.18 -11.58
CA PHE A 150 3.35 -3.38 -10.16
C PHE A 150 3.87 -4.80 -9.88
N SER A 151 3.16 -5.83 -10.36
CA SER A 151 3.57 -7.24 -10.23
C SER A 151 4.95 -7.51 -10.86
N LYS A 152 5.20 -6.98 -12.07
CA LYS A 152 6.46 -7.19 -12.80
C LYS A 152 7.64 -6.54 -12.11
N ILE A 153 7.46 -5.36 -11.51
CA ILE A 153 8.51 -4.67 -10.75
C ILE A 153 8.86 -5.44 -9.47
N ILE A 154 7.85 -5.95 -8.76
CA ILE A 154 8.05 -6.83 -7.58
C ILE A 154 8.80 -8.08 -7.99
N GLU A 155 8.33 -8.77 -9.03
CA GLU A 155 8.96 -9.98 -9.59
C GLU A 155 10.44 -9.73 -9.88
N TRP A 156 10.72 -8.72 -10.70
CA TRP A 156 12.08 -8.40 -11.12
C TRP A 156 12.97 -8.05 -9.94
N THR A 157 12.47 -7.26 -8.99
CA THR A 157 13.25 -6.86 -7.81
C THR A 157 13.65 -8.08 -6.98
N PHE A 158 12.69 -8.91 -6.57
CA PHE A 158 12.99 -10.02 -5.67
C PHE A 158 13.64 -11.24 -6.37
N ASP A 159 13.62 -11.31 -7.70
CA ASP A 159 14.38 -12.31 -8.48
C ASP A 159 15.86 -11.90 -8.73
N ASN A 160 16.15 -10.59 -8.72
CA ASN A 160 17.47 -10.05 -9.02
C ASN A 160 18.27 -9.58 -7.80
N TYR A 161 17.67 -9.58 -6.61
CA TYR A 161 18.29 -9.16 -5.35
C TYR A 161 17.87 -10.11 -4.22
N PRO A 162 18.55 -11.27 -4.07
CA PRO A 162 18.23 -12.25 -3.04
C PRO A 162 18.56 -11.70 -1.65
N ALA A 163 17.69 -11.96 -0.68
CA ALA A 163 17.90 -11.59 0.70
C ALA A 163 17.06 -12.43 1.66
N LYS A 164 17.45 -12.41 2.94
CA LYS A 164 16.75 -13.11 4.02
C LYS A 164 15.38 -12.48 4.31
N LYS A 165 15.29 -11.15 4.28
CA LYS A 165 14.06 -10.38 4.53
C LYS A 165 13.67 -9.55 3.30
N ARG A 166 12.37 -9.40 3.05
CA ARG A 166 11.79 -8.67 1.92
C ARG A 166 10.86 -7.59 2.43
N TYR A 167 11.15 -6.37 2.03
CA TYR A 167 10.44 -5.19 2.48
C TYR A 167 9.89 -4.42 1.29
N LEU A 168 8.68 -3.90 1.44
CA LEU A 168 8.05 -3.04 0.44
C LEU A 168 7.53 -1.77 1.11
N GLN A 169 7.91 -0.61 0.59
CA GLN A 169 7.30 0.67 0.92
C GLN A 169 6.55 1.15 -0.32
N ILE A 170 5.30 1.61 -0.14
CA ILE A 170 4.50 2.21 -1.21
C ILE A 170 4.20 3.64 -0.83
N TYR A 171 4.51 4.59 -1.71
CA TYR A 171 4.17 6.00 -1.51
C TYR A 171 3.24 6.48 -2.61
N THR A 172 1.98 6.74 -2.24
CA THR A 172 0.93 7.17 -3.17
C THR A 172 -0.35 7.59 -2.44
N HIS A 173 -1.42 7.91 -3.17
CA HIS A 173 -2.77 8.08 -2.66
C HIS A 173 -3.42 6.74 -2.28
N GLY A 174 -4.20 6.74 -1.20
CA GLY A 174 -4.95 5.57 -0.76
C GLY A 174 -6.42 5.90 -0.52
N GLY A 175 -7.28 4.97 -0.91
CA GLY A 175 -8.73 5.02 -0.80
C GLY A 175 -9.30 3.91 0.09
N GLY A 176 -8.45 3.17 0.81
CA GLY A 176 -8.86 2.05 1.66
C GLY A 176 -9.57 0.97 0.86
N ALA A 177 -10.87 0.77 1.11
CA ALA A 177 -11.69 -0.20 0.39
C ALA A 177 -11.77 0.07 -1.13
N PHE A 178 -11.57 1.31 -1.57
CA PHE A 178 -11.60 1.69 -2.98
C PHE A 178 -10.28 1.46 -3.73
N GLY A 179 -9.18 1.26 -3.00
CA GLY A 179 -7.89 0.92 -3.60
C GLY A 179 -6.74 1.84 -3.22
N ILE A 180 -5.66 1.74 -3.99
CA ILE A 180 -4.39 2.44 -3.81
C ILE A 180 -3.78 2.81 -5.17
N GLY A 181 -3.05 3.91 -5.22
CA GLY A 181 -2.29 4.31 -6.40
C GLY A 181 -3.10 5.18 -7.35
N THR A 182 -2.62 6.37 -7.63
CA THR A 182 -3.12 7.24 -8.70
C THR A 182 -2.01 7.50 -9.71
N ASP A 183 -2.42 7.84 -10.93
CA ASP A 183 -1.53 8.10 -12.05
C ASP A 183 -2.24 9.03 -13.06
N SER A 184 -1.62 10.17 -13.34
CA SER A 184 -2.15 11.22 -14.21
C SER A 184 -1.77 11.00 -15.68
N HIS A 185 -0.58 10.49 -15.99
CA HIS A 185 -0.12 10.19 -17.35
C HIS A 185 -0.06 8.69 -17.62
N GLN A 186 -1.24 8.06 -17.59
CA GLN A 186 -1.38 6.64 -17.87
C GLN A 186 -1.10 6.33 -19.35
N THR A 187 0.02 5.68 -19.63
CA THR A 187 0.50 5.39 -20.98
C THR A 187 0.51 3.89 -21.33
N ASP A 188 0.64 3.57 -22.62
CA ASP A 188 1.03 2.25 -23.10
C ASP A 188 2.56 2.05 -23.09
N LEU A 189 3.04 0.86 -23.48
CA LEU A 189 4.48 0.54 -23.54
C LEU A 189 5.28 1.40 -24.53
N LYS A 190 4.63 2.19 -25.38
CA LYS A 190 5.26 3.10 -26.36
C LYS A 190 5.20 4.56 -25.89
N GLY A 191 4.63 4.85 -24.72
CA GLY A 191 4.46 6.20 -24.19
C GLY A 191 3.23 6.93 -24.74
N ASN A 192 2.30 6.25 -25.42
CA ASN A 192 1.05 6.90 -25.86
C ASN A 192 0.07 6.95 -24.68
N ILE A 193 -0.58 8.10 -24.47
CA ILE A 193 -1.65 8.24 -23.48
C ILE A 193 -2.77 7.24 -23.80
N LEU A 194 -3.19 6.49 -22.79
CA LEU A 194 -4.25 5.51 -22.90
C LEU A 194 -5.62 6.15 -23.09
N ASP A 195 -6.48 5.47 -23.84
CA ASP A 195 -7.90 5.82 -23.89
C ASP A 195 -8.53 5.70 -22.49
N LYS A 196 -9.55 6.53 -22.20
CA LYS A 196 -10.23 6.53 -20.90
C LYS A 196 -10.76 5.16 -20.47
N SER A 197 -11.09 4.29 -21.42
CA SER A 197 -11.56 2.92 -21.15
C SER A 197 -10.46 1.98 -20.64
N GLN A 198 -9.20 2.33 -20.86
CA GLN A 198 -8.01 1.57 -20.45
C GLN A 198 -7.35 2.17 -19.20
N GLN A 199 -7.71 3.40 -18.84
CA GLN A 199 -7.26 4.05 -17.63
C GLN A 199 -7.91 3.44 -16.38
N VAL A 200 -7.17 3.41 -15.28
CA VAL A 200 -7.67 2.99 -13.96
C VAL A 200 -7.50 4.12 -12.97
N SER A 201 -8.50 4.29 -12.10
CA SER A 201 -8.41 5.30 -11.05
C SER A 201 -7.47 4.85 -9.92
N MET A 202 -7.66 3.62 -9.44
CA MET A 202 -6.83 3.00 -8.40
C MET A 202 -6.73 1.49 -8.59
N ILE A 203 -5.68 0.88 -8.02
CA ILE A 203 -5.59 -0.57 -7.85
C ILE A 203 -6.52 -0.98 -6.71
N THR A 204 -7.54 -1.79 -6.99
CA THR A 204 -8.43 -2.33 -5.94
C THR A 204 -7.66 -3.25 -4.97
N PRO A 205 -8.09 -3.40 -3.69
CA PRO A 205 -7.39 -4.26 -2.73
C PRO A 205 -7.15 -5.69 -3.24
N GLN A 206 -8.16 -6.28 -3.91
CA GLN A 206 -8.05 -7.59 -4.53
C GLN A 206 -6.93 -7.64 -5.59
N LYS A 207 -6.95 -6.73 -6.58
CA LYS A 207 -5.94 -6.70 -7.65
C LYS A 207 -4.54 -6.41 -7.11
N PHE A 208 -4.46 -5.59 -6.07
CA PHE A 208 -3.20 -5.31 -5.37
C PHE A 208 -2.61 -6.58 -4.74
N SER A 209 -3.43 -7.35 -4.01
CA SER A 209 -3.03 -8.64 -3.42
C SER A 209 -2.65 -9.67 -4.48
N GLU A 210 -3.43 -9.79 -5.55
CA GLU A 210 -3.15 -10.71 -6.65
C GLU A 210 -1.83 -10.37 -7.36
N ALA A 211 -1.58 -9.08 -7.61
CA ALA A 211 -0.33 -8.61 -8.19
C ALA A 211 0.88 -8.87 -7.27
N LEU A 212 0.71 -8.69 -5.96
CA LEU A 212 1.71 -9.09 -4.95
C LEU A 212 1.99 -10.59 -5.01
N LYS A 213 0.95 -11.43 -4.96
CA LYS A 213 1.08 -12.90 -5.04
C LYS A 213 1.85 -13.34 -6.28
N GLN A 214 1.47 -12.80 -7.44
CA GLN A 214 2.14 -13.10 -8.71
C GLN A 214 3.61 -12.63 -8.71
N GLY A 215 3.87 -11.40 -8.25
CA GLY A 215 5.22 -10.85 -8.23
C GLY A 215 6.14 -11.57 -7.23
N LEU A 216 5.60 -11.99 -6.10
CA LEU A 216 6.34 -12.68 -5.06
C LEU A 216 6.57 -14.16 -5.37
N LYS A 217 5.86 -14.78 -6.31
CA LYS A 217 6.07 -16.19 -6.73
C LYS A 217 6.15 -17.17 -5.54
N GLY A 218 5.19 -17.05 -4.62
CA GLY A 218 5.12 -17.88 -3.42
C GLY A 218 6.03 -17.44 -2.25
N ARG A 219 6.84 -16.39 -2.42
CA ARG A 219 7.54 -15.71 -1.32
C ARG A 219 6.57 -14.79 -0.56
N LYS A 220 7.01 -14.30 0.59
CA LYS A 220 6.30 -13.29 1.38
C LYS A 220 7.13 -12.02 1.56
N LEU A 221 6.45 -10.92 1.82
CA LEU A 221 7.01 -9.72 2.40
C LEU A 221 6.99 -9.84 3.92
N ASP A 222 8.13 -9.57 4.54
CA ASP A 222 8.25 -9.48 5.99
C ASP A 222 7.56 -8.22 6.52
N VAL A 223 7.69 -7.10 5.81
CA VAL A 223 7.04 -5.83 6.13
C VAL A 223 6.55 -5.13 4.86
N LEU A 224 5.28 -4.72 4.86
CA LEU A 224 4.68 -3.79 3.89
C LEU A 224 4.33 -2.48 4.59
N TYR A 225 4.98 -1.39 4.19
CA TYR A 225 4.67 -0.04 4.65
C TYR A 225 3.85 0.70 3.61
N PHE A 226 2.56 0.93 3.92
CA PHE A 226 1.72 1.84 3.16
C PHE A 226 1.93 3.27 3.63
N ARG A 227 2.69 4.04 2.86
CA ARG A 227 2.64 5.50 2.94
C ARG A 227 1.53 6.03 2.03
N ALA A 228 0.30 5.66 2.38
CA ALA A 228 -0.93 6.03 1.69
C ALA A 228 -2.07 6.13 2.72
N CYS A 229 -3.04 7.00 2.44
CA CYS A 229 -4.21 7.21 3.29
C CYS A 229 -5.08 5.94 3.38
N LEU A 230 -5.78 5.75 4.50
CA LEU A 230 -6.86 4.76 4.65
C LEU A 230 -6.47 3.28 4.45
N MET A 231 -5.18 2.95 4.34
CA MET A 231 -4.72 1.58 4.10
C MET A 231 -4.67 0.71 5.38
N GLY A 232 -4.94 1.31 6.54
CA GLY A 232 -5.06 0.63 7.84
C GLY A 232 -6.46 0.07 8.13
N ASN A 233 -7.32 0.00 7.11
CA ASN A 233 -8.67 -0.55 7.22
C ASN A 233 -8.68 -2.06 6.89
N VAL A 234 -9.66 -2.79 7.45
CA VAL A 234 -9.73 -4.25 7.33
C VAL A 234 -9.80 -4.71 5.88
N GLU A 235 -10.55 -4.01 5.04
CA GLU A 235 -10.71 -4.29 3.61
C GLU A 235 -9.39 -4.24 2.85
N ALA A 236 -8.52 -3.30 3.20
CA ALA A 236 -7.21 -3.15 2.59
C ALA A 236 -6.20 -4.21 3.09
N LEU A 237 -6.35 -4.66 4.34
CA LEU A 237 -5.41 -5.57 5.01
C LEU A 237 -5.78 -7.06 4.83
N TYR A 238 -7.06 -7.38 4.69
CA TYR A 238 -7.58 -8.75 4.66
C TYR A 238 -6.97 -9.57 3.53
N ASP A 239 -6.82 -8.99 2.34
CA ASP A 239 -6.30 -9.72 1.19
C ASP A 239 -4.79 -9.91 1.20
N LEU A 240 -4.06 -9.30 2.15
CA LEU A 240 -2.61 -9.47 2.30
C LEU A 240 -2.21 -10.79 2.97
N ARG A 241 -3.18 -11.53 3.51
CA ARG A 241 -2.92 -12.82 4.15
C ARG A 241 -2.21 -13.79 3.21
N GLY A 242 -1.22 -14.47 3.77
CA GLY A 242 -0.41 -15.44 3.04
C GLY A 242 0.71 -14.81 2.21
N VAL A 243 0.76 -13.48 2.05
CA VAL A 243 1.82 -12.79 1.29
C VAL A 243 2.55 -11.69 2.05
N VAL A 244 2.00 -11.20 3.16
CA VAL A 244 2.64 -10.21 4.04
C VAL A 244 2.57 -10.72 5.48
N ASP A 245 3.64 -10.56 6.24
CA ASP A 245 3.65 -10.88 7.68
C ASP A 245 3.23 -9.68 8.55
N TYR A 246 3.84 -8.50 8.34
CA TYR A 246 3.46 -7.27 9.02
C TYR A 246 3.13 -6.13 8.05
N ALA A 247 2.06 -5.38 8.33
CA ALA A 247 1.76 -4.15 7.61
C ALA A 247 1.85 -2.93 8.54
N ILE A 248 2.21 -1.79 7.97
CA ILE A 248 2.23 -0.50 8.66
C ILE A 248 1.38 0.45 7.83
N ALA A 249 0.32 1.00 8.42
CA ALA A 249 -0.64 1.82 7.68
C ALA A 249 -1.43 2.77 8.59
N SER A 250 -2.03 3.79 7.99
CA SER A 250 -2.97 4.73 8.64
C SER A 250 -4.41 4.30 8.38
N GLU A 251 -5.26 4.24 9.41
CA GLU A 251 -6.71 4.03 9.22
C GLU A 251 -7.38 5.25 8.60
N ASP A 252 -6.79 6.44 8.79
CA ASP A 252 -7.35 7.73 8.39
C ASP A 252 -6.50 8.40 7.30
N VAL A 253 -6.96 9.55 6.81
CA VAL A 253 -6.20 10.46 5.95
C VAL A 253 -4.97 10.95 6.71
N SER A 254 -3.79 10.65 6.16
CA SER A 254 -2.53 11.06 6.75
C SER A 254 -2.08 12.39 6.15
N TYR A 255 -2.40 13.50 6.79
CA TYR A 255 -1.80 14.79 6.45
C TYR A 255 -0.36 14.88 6.98
N SER A 256 0.62 14.90 6.08
CA SER A 256 2.01 15.04 6.47
C SER A 256 2.33 16.48 6.91
N LYS A 257 2.99 16.66 8.07
CA LYS A 257 3.87 17.83 8.28
C LYS A 257 4.89 17.89 7.15
N GLU A 258 5.42 19.08 6.90
CA GLU A 258 6.67 19.21 6.18
C GLU A 258 7.70 18.20 6.74
N ASN A 259 8.27 17.39 5.84
CA ASN A 259 9.26 16.34 6.12
C ASN A 259 8.80 15.08 6.88
N SER A 260 7.55 14.93 7.32
CA SER A 260 7.13 13.68 8.02
C SER A 260 7.18 12.43 7.12
N ASN A 261 6.93 12.57 5.81
CA ASN A 261 7.12 11.49 4.82
C ASN A 261 8.58 11.05 4.75
N ILE A 262 9.49 12.03 4.75
CA ILE A 262 10.94 11.81 4.70
C ILE A 262 11.40 11.12 5.99
N VAL A 263 11.02 11.61 7.17
CA VAL A 263 11.40 11.02 8.46
C VAL A 263 10.95 9.56 8.59
N MET A 264 9.72 9.23 8.20
CA MET A 264 9.25 7.85 8.27
C MET A 264 9.95 6.93 7.25
N THR A 265 10.25 7.44 6.06
CA THR A 265 11.04 6.72 5.05
C THR A 265 12.47 6.50 5.52
N GLN A 266 13.08 7.52 6.15
CA GLN A 266 14.41 7.46 6.75
C GLN A 266 14.45 6.44 7.89
N LEU A 267 13.44 6.43 8.76
CA LEU A 267 13.35 5.45 9.83
C LEU A 267 13.23 4.03 9.27
N PHE A 268 12.39 3.82 8.25
CA PHE A 268 12.27 2.50 7.64
C PHE A 268 13.61 2.05 7.07
N GLU A 269 14.27 2.90 6.28
CA GLU A 269 15.58 2.62 5.71
C GLU A 269 16.67 2.35 6.76
N ASP A 270 16.72 3.14 7.82
CA ASP A 270 17.68 2.94 8.91
C ASP A 270 17.46 1.58 9.59
N LEU A 271 16.21 1.23 9.88
CA LEU A 271 15.87 -0.03 10.54
C LEU A 271 16.14 -1.25 9.64
N THR A 272 15.86 -1.17 8.34
CA THR A 272 16.19 -2.24 7.38
C THR A 272 17.70 -2.40 7.24
N SER A 273 18.47 -1.30 7.14
CA SER A 273 19.94 -1.33 7.08
C SER A 273 20.61 -1.96 8.32
N LYS A 274 19.94 -1.90 9.47
CA LYS A 274 20.39 -2.49 10.74
C LYS A 274 19.99 -3.96 10.91
N ASN A 275 19.37 -4.58 9.91
CA ASN A 275 18.82 -5.95 9.99
C ASN A 275 17.83 -6.11 11.17
N THR A 276 17.05 -5.08 11.48
CA THR A 276 16.05 -5.14 12.56
C THR A 276 15.03 -6.24 12.27
N GLU A 277 14.49 -6.88 13.31
CA GLU A 277 13.45 -7.91 13.14
C GLU A 277 12.14 -7.30 12.60
N PRO A 278 11.43 -7.96 11.66
CA PRO A 278 10.24 -7.40 11.00
C PRO A 278 9.18 -6.84 11.96
N ARG A 279 8.87 -7.57 13.03
CA ARG A 279 7.93 -7.14 14.08
C ARG A 279 8.39 -5.84 14.75
N ASP A 280 9.68 -5.73 15.04
CA ASP A 280 10.25 -4.56 15.72
C ASP A 280 10.32 -3.36 14.78
N ILE A 281 10.51 -3.57 13.47
CA ILE A 281 10.36 -2.52 12.45
C ILE A 281 8.93 -1.98 12.49
N ALA A 282 7.93 -2.86 12.37
CA ALA A 282 6.53 -2.47 12.39
C ALA A 282 6.17 -1.72 13.68
N TYR A 283 6.55 -2.27 14.83
CA TYR A 283 6.33 -1.65 16.14
C TYR A 283 6.98 -0.26 16.25
N LYS A 284 8.28 -0.13 15.95
CA LYS A 284 9.00 1.15 16.07
C LYS A 284 8.46 2.21 15.13
N MET A 285 8.08 1.84 13.92
CA MET A 285 7.45 2.76 12.97
C MET A 285 6.07 3.22 13.46
N ALA A 286 5.26 2.33 14.02
CA ALA A 286 3.97 2.71 14.60
C ALA A 286 4.13 3.67 15.80
N ILE A 287 5.13 3.46 16.65
CA ILE A 287 5.43 4.36 17.77
C ILE A 287 5.98 5.72 17.30
N GLN A 288 6.79 5.72 16.23
CA GLN A 288 7.39 6.95 15.71
C GLN A 288 6.39 7.82 14.94
N GLY A 289 5.31 7.23 14.41
CA GLY A 289 4.31 8.00 13.71
C GLY A 289 3.65 8.99 14.63
N ASN A 290 4.07 10.24 14.47
CA ASN A 290 3.53 11.38 15.18
C ASN A 290 2.83 12.27 14.15
N GLY A 291 1.54 12.51 14.34
CA GLY A 291 0.80 13.52 13.60
C GLY A 291 1.17 14.94 14.04
N LYS A 292 0.60 15.94 13.36
CA LYS A 292 0.66 17.31 13.87
C LYS A 292 -0.02 17.39 15.24
N LYS A 293 0.46 18.30 16.10
CA LYS A 293 -0.24 18.71 17.32
C LYS A 293 -0.66 20.16 17.10
N GLY A 294 -1.96 20.39 17.00
CA GLY A 294 -2.55 21.71 16.79
C GLY A 294 -4.00 21.57 16.35
N ALA A 295 -4.89 22.41 16.88
CA ALA A 295 -6.33 22.36 16.57
C ALA A 295 -6.65 22.60 15.09
N SER A 296 -5.73 23.20 14.32
CA SER A 296 -5.90 23.57 12.91
C SER A 296 -5.22 22.62 11.91
N ASP A 297 -4.63 21.53 12.40
CA ASP A 297 -3.53 20.84 11.71
C ASP A 297 -3.81 19.33 11.47
N GLY A 298 -4.97 18.84 11.93
CA GLY A 298 -5.42 17.45 11.79
C GLY A 298 -4.66 16.44 12.68
N TYR A 299 -5.23 15.26 12.83
CA TYR A 299 -4.57 14.10 13.43
C TYR A 299 -3.99 13.22 12.32
N THR A 300 -2.92 12.48 12.61
CA THR A 300 -2.44 11.39 11.75
C THR A 300 -2.39 10.14 12.61
N THR A 301 -2.97 9.06 12.11
CA THR A 301 -2.88 7.75 12.73
C THR A 301 -1.80 6.93 12.03
N ILE A 302 -1.20 6.00 12.76
CA ILE A 302 -0.43 4.92 12.17
C ILE A 302 -0.52 3.73 13.12
N ALA A 303 -0.57 2.53 12.56
CA ALA A 303 -0.57 1.32 13.33
C ALA A 303 0.28 0.24 12.66
N ALA A 304 0.74 -0.70 13.47
CA ALA A 304 1.37 -1.93 13.02
C ALA A 304 0.35 -3.06 13.13
N PHE A 305 0.20 -3.81 12.04
CA PHE A 305 -0.74 -4.91 11.93
C PHE A 305 0.03 -6.21 11.74
N ASP A 306 -0.25 -7.19 12.61
CA ASP A 306 0.15 -8.59 12.39
C ASP A 306 -0.89 -9.23 11.47
N ILE A 307 -0.52 -9.47 10.22
CA ILE A 307 -1.45 -9.94 9.19
C ILE A 307 -1.93 -11.36 9.48
N SER A 308 -1.16 -12.16 10.24
CA SER A 308 -1.59 -13.49 10.68
C SER A 308 -2.84 -13.46 11.56
N LYS A 309 -3.17 -12.31 12.15
CA LYS A 309 -4.33 -12.12 13.04
C LYS A 309 -5.59 -11.59 12.36
N VAL A 310 -5.53 -11.28 11.07
CA VAL A 310 -6.65 -10.66 10.36
C VAL A 310 -7.83 -11.63 10.18
N ASP A 311 -7.59 -12.94 10.12
CA ASP A 311 -8.68 -13.95 10.10
C ASP A 311 -9.44 -14.04 11.43
N GLU A 312 -8.71 -13.97 12.56
CA GLU A 312 -9.32 -13.89 13.90
C GLU A 312 -10.16 -12.61 14.01
N LEU A 313 -9.63 -11.47 13.54
CA LEU A 313 -10.35 -10.20 13.50
C LEU A 313 -11.63 -10.29 12.67
N LYS A 314 -11.56 -10.78 11.43
CA LYS A 314 -12.75 -10.98 10.58
C LYS A 314 -13.78 -11.89 11.23
N THR A 315 -13.35 -12.95 11.91
CA THR A 315 -14.27 -13.84 12.62
C THR A 315 -14.99 -13.12 13.76
N ALA A 316 -14.26 -12.32 14.56
CA ALA A 316 -14.84 -11.51 15.62
C ALA A 316 -15.79 -10.44 15.08
N LEU A 317 -15.42 -9.75 13.99
CA LEU A 317 -16.24 -8.75 13.33
C LEU A 317 -17.54 -9.37 12.79
N ASN A 318 -17.47 -10.50 12.10
CA ASN A 318 -18.67 -11.19 11.61
C ASN A 318 -19.61 -11.59 12.75
N LYS A 319 -19.07 -12.07 13.87
CA LYS A 319 -19.87 -12.40 15.05
C LYS A 319 -20.58 -11.17 15.59
N LEU A 320 -19.88 -10.03 15.67
CA LEU A 320 -20.47 -8.76 16.07
C LEU A 320 -21.56 -8.30 15.09
N SER A 321 -21.30 -8.33 13.76
CA SER A 321 -22.29 -7.95 12.75
C SER A 321 -23.58 -8.75 12.86
N LEU A 322 -23.46 -10.07 13.02
CA LEU A 322 -24.61 -10.97 13.13
C LEU A 322 -25.40 -10.73 14.42
N ALA A 323 -24.71 -10.49 15.53
CA ALA A 323 -25.35 -10.15 16.80
C ALA A 323 -26.12 -8.83 16.71
N LEU A 324 -25.50 -7.79 16.14
CA LEU A 324 -26.16 -6.50 15.92
C LEU A 324 -27.38 -6.65 15.00
N LYS A 325 -27.25 -7.36 13.87
CA LYS A 325 -28.35 -7.62 12.94
C LYS A 325 -29.53 -8.33 13.61
N ALA A 326 -29.25 -9.33 14.46
CA ALA A 326 -30.29 -10.04 15.20
C ALA A 326 -30.99 -9.17 16.25
N ALA A 327 -30.27 -8.23 16.87
CA ALA A 327 -30.81 -7.32 17.88
C ALA A 327 -31.55 -6.10 17.29
N MET A 328 -31.30 -5.74 16.02
CA MET A 328 -31.91 -4.57 15.36
C MET A 328 -33.43 -4.43 15.56
N PRO A 329 -34.26 -5.49 15.46
CA PRO A 329 -35.71 -5.32 15.64
C PRO A 329 -36.13 -4.82 17.04
N ASN A 330 -35.34 -5.13 18.07
CA ASN A 330 -35.70 -4.86 19.47
C ASN A 330 -34.88 -3.73 20.09
N GLU A 331 -33.62 -3.55 19.67
CA GLU A 331 -32.63 -2.66 20.31
C GLU A 331 -32.11 -1.57 19.33
N SER A 332 -32.89 -1.24 18.29
CA SER A 332 -32.44 -0.31 17.24
C SER A 332 -32.03 1.07 17.78
N LYS A 333 -32.71 1.58 18.80
CA LYS A 333 -32.41 2.91 19.37
C LYS A 333 -31.07 2.91 20.09
N GLU A 334 -30.79 1.87 20.86
CA GLU A 334 -29.57 1.67 21.62
C GLU A 334 -28.38 1.45 20.69
N ILE A 335 -28.57 0.64 19.64
CA ILE A 335 -27.54 0.39 18.61
C ILE A 335 -27.19 1.68 17.87
N LEU A 336 -28.19 2.45 17.44
CA LEU A 336 -27.97 3.74 16.76
C LEU A 336 -27.32 4.77 17.70
N ALA A 337 -27.80 4.88 18.94
CA ALA A 337 -27.20 5.79 19.91
C ALA A 337 -25.73 5.44 20.21
N ALA A 338 -25.40 4.15 20.27
CA ALA A 338 -24.01 3.70 20.44
C ALA A 338 -23.14 4.04 19.22
N TYR A 339 -23.70 3.93 18.01
CA TYR A 339 -23.04 4.33 16.77
C TYR A 339 -22.81 5.85 16.71
N ASP A 340 -23.84 6.65 17.00
CA ASP A 340 -23.79 8.11 16.97
C ASP A 340 -22.87 8.68 18.06
N ALA A 341 -22.65 7.93 19.15
CA ALA A 341 -21.72 8.29 20.22
C ALA A 341 -20.25 8.07 19.85
N VAL A 342 -19.95 7.42 18.72
CA VAL A 342 -18.57 7.29 18.22
C VAL A 342 -18.13 8.66 17.71
N PRO A 343 -17.09 9.28 18.30
CA PRO A 343 -16.62 10.59 17.86
C PRO A 343 -16.32 10.57 16.36
N THR A 344 -16.80 11.58 15.64
CA THR A 344 -16.65 11.75 14.17
C THR A 344 -15.21 11.98 13.70
N THR A 345 -14.20 11.68 14.53
CA THR A 345 -12.78 11.67 14.16
C THR A 345 -12.43 10.61 13.09
N MET A 346 -13.40 9.93 12.50
CA MET A 346 -13.21 9.08 11.32
C MET A 346 -13.82 9.64 10.03
N LEU A 347 -14.59 10.74 10.08
CA LEU A 347 -15.17 11.38 8.89
C LEU A 347 -15.33 12.88 9.15
N ILE A 348 -14.35 13.67 8.68
CA ILE A 348 -14.51 15.07 8.22
C ILE A 348 -15.35 15.97 9.15
N HIS A 349 -14.77 16.45 10.25
CA HIS A 349 -15.39 17.55 11.01
C HIS A 349 -14.35 18.46 11.65
N ASP A 350 -13.73 19.31 10.84
CA ASP A 350 -13.75 20.72 11.21
C ASP A 350 -15.07 21.26 10.68
N LEU A 351 -15.90 21.86 11.53
CA LEU A 351 -16.71 23.03 11.20
C LEU A 351 -17.41 23.50 12.48
N PHE A 352 -16.77 24.52 13.07
CA PHE A 352 -17.31 25.54 13.95
C PHE A 352 -17.61 25.22 15.41
N ASN A 353 -16.73 25.81 16.24
CA ASN A 353 -16.99 26.40 17.56
C ASN A 353 -17.44 25.40 18.63
N ILE A 354 -16.74 25.32 19.77
CA ILE A 354 -16.94 26.19 20.93
C ILE A 354 -15.81 25.77 21.90
N VAL A 355 -14.83 26.65 22.16
CA VAL A 355 -14.64 27.40 23.44
C VAL A 355 -14.74 26.55 24.70
#